data_AF-A0A4U1J120-F1
#
_entry.id   AF-A0A4U1J120-F1
#
_cell.length_a   1.000
_cell.length_b   1.000
_cell.length_c   1.000
_cell.angle_alpha   90.00
_cell.angle_beta   90.00
_cell.angle_gamma   90.00
#
_symmetry.space_group_name_H-M   'P 1'
#
loop_
_entity.id
_entity.type
_entity.pdbx_description
1 polymer ?
#
loop_
_entity_poly.entity_id
_entity_poly.type
_entity_poly.pdbx_seq_one_letter_code
_entity_poly.pdbx_strand_id
1 'polypeptide(L)'
;MTKAQETGGDDRWRRTLVQMMQGQAYRELAAVHLFGHGLQFVPEMRWLKLFTWHIREELEHYEAVARMYHDFTGESIEPVVNGRLAARPVPLAASFYELAMAQFLYDRGGFWQLREYEECSFEPYRKVVRKIVEEERGHQALGERLVVELSLTGRFDADKQRLFERWLRQGLLSFGRPDSEGARYAVAMGFKKRDPAAVMQDFLDDITSAMRLCGLVLPSLATLGIEGPEKVHAAPTSGPESALPHTERSAGQSAA
;
A
#
# COMPACT_ATOMS: atom_id res chain seq x y z
N MET A 1 -14.90 23.43 -20.64
CA MET A 1 -13.84 24.20 -19.95
C MET A 1 -14.52 25.35 -19.21
N THR A 2 -14.50 25.32 -17.88
CA THR A 2 -15.12 26.34 -17.01
C THR A 2 -14.07 27.36 -16.56
N LYS A 3 -14.50 28.61 -16.44
CA LYS A 3 -13.77 29.87 -16.15
C LYS A 3 -12.79 29.90 -14.94
N ALA A 4 -12.48 28.78 -14.29
CA ALA A 4 -11.52 28.70 -13.19
C ALA A 4 -10.05 28.50 -13.65
N GLN A 5 -9.82 28.38 -14.96
CA GLN A 5 -8.52 28.01 -15.54
C GLN A 5 -7.59 29.19 -15.86
N GLU A 6 -7.98 30.44 -15.62
CA GLU A 6 -7.18 31.59 -16.02
C GLU A 6 -6.26 32.08 -14.89
N THR A 7 -4.99 31.70 -15.01
CA THR A 7 -3.75 32.41 -14.58
C THR A 7 -3.09 32.11 -13.22
N GLY A 8 -3.68 31.28 -12.36
CA GLY A 8 -2.98 30.75 -11.17
C GLY A 8 -3.45 29.37 -10.69
N GLY A 9 -4.72 29.04 -10.96
CA GLY A 9 -5.30 27.72 -10.67
C GLY A 9 -4.72 26.59 -11.54
N ASP A 10 -4.42 26.89 -12.81
CA ASP A 10 -3.89 25.90 -13.76
C ASP A 10 -2.48 25.41 -13.38
N ASP A 11 -1.66 26.32 -12.86
CA ASP A 11 -0.28 26.03 -12.45
C ASP A 11 -0.22 25.20 -11.15
N ARG A 12 -1.03 25.54 -10.12
CA ARG A 12 -1.16 24.70 -8.92
C ARG A 12 -1.77 23.33 -9.25
N TRP A 13 -2.80 23.30 -10.11
CA TRP A 13 -3.43 22.06 -10.58
C TRP A 13 -2.43 21.15 -11.30
N ARG A 14 -1.71 21.69 -12.30
CA ARG A 14 -0.70 20.96 -13.06
C ARG A 14 0.41 20.45 -12.16
N ARG A 15 0.96 21.29 -11.29
CA ARG A 15 1.99 20.87 -10.32
C ARG A 15 1.53 19.76 -9.39
N THR A 16 0.27 19.82 -8.93
CA THR A 16 -0.27 18.80 -8.04
C THR A 16 -0.36 17.45 -8.75
N LEU A 17 -0.85 17.41 -9.99
CA LEU A 17 -0.90 16.18 -10.79
C LEU A 17 0.49 15.63 -11.11
N VAL A 18 1.44 16.50 -11.48
CA VAL A 18 2.85 16.12 -11.66
C VAL A 18 3.40 15.47 -10.39
N GLN A 19 3.19 16.09 -9.23
CA GLN A 19 3.62 15.54 -7.94
C GLN A 19 2.94 14.21 -7.60
N MET A 20 1.65 14.05 -7.91
CA MET A 20 0.92 12.80 -7.70
C MET A 20 1.49 11.66 -8.56
N MET A 21 1.74 11.91 -9.84
CA MET A 21 2.32 10.92 -10.76
C MET A 21 3.75 10.56 -10.37
N GLN A 22 4.60 11.56 -10.05
CA GLN A 22 5.95 11.34 -9.52
C GLN A 22 5.94 10.54 -8.22
N GLY A 23 4.98 10.83 -7.34
CA GLY A 23 4.78 10.12 -6.09
C GLY A 23 4.38 8.66 -6.30
N GLN A 24 3.47 8.39 -7.25
CA GLN A 24 3.03 7.03 -7.56
C GLN A 24 4.16 6.23 -8.21
N ALA A 25 4.77 6.74 -9.27
CA ALA A 25 5.89 6.06 -9.95
C ALA A 25 7.05 5.74 -8.99
N TYR A 26 7.33 6.64 -8.05
CA TYR A 26 8.32 6.36 -6.99
C TYR A 26 7.93 5.16 -6.13
N ARG A 27 6.66 5.02 -5.75
CA ARG A 27 6.21 3.91 -4.91
C ARG A 27 6.30 2.58 -5.64
N GLU A 28 5.86 2.52 -6.89
CA GLU A 28 5.92 1.28 -7.68
C GLU A 28 7.37 0.83 -7.85
N LEU A 29 8.27 1.74 -8.25
CA LEU A 29 9.68 1.38 -8.43
C LEU A 29 10.40 1.10 -7.10
N ALA A 30 9.98 1.76 -6.00
CA ALA A 30 10.46 1.43 -4.67
C ALA A 30 10.03 0.03 -4.23
N ALA A 31 8.81 -0.40 -4.55
CA ALA A 31 8.32 -1.76 -4.31
C ALA A 31 9.14 -2.79 -5.11
N VAL A 32 9.40 -2.52 -6.40
CA VAL A 32 10.31 -3.35 -7.22
C VAL A 32 11.68 -3.54 -6.55
N HIS A 33 12.30 -2.46 -6.06
CA HIS A 33 13.60 -2.54 -5.39
C HIS A 33 13.55 -3.31 -4.06
N LEU A 34 12.51 -3.07 -3.25
CA LEU A 34 12.30 -3.74 -1.98
C LEU A 34 12.08 -5.24 -2.15
N PHE A 35 11.10 -5.64 -2.96
CA PHE A 35 10.76 -7.04 -3.17
C PHE A 35 11.83 -7.76 -4.00
N GLY A 36 12.45 -7.07 -4.96
CA GLY A 36 13.60 -7.59 -5.72
C GLY A 36 14.79 -7.92 -4.82
N HIS A 37 15.15 -7.04 -3.89
CA HIS A 37 16.13 -7.34 -2.85
C HIS A 37 15.68 -8.51 -1.96
N GLY A 38 14.39 -8.56 -1.62
CA GLY A 38 13.78 -9.58 -0.78
C GLY A 38 13.91 -11.02 -1.32
N LEU A 39 14.01 -11.20 -2.64
CA LEU A 39 14.06 -12.53 -3.27
C LEU A 39 15.17 -13.43 -2.71
N GLN A 40 16.30 -12.86 -2.27
CA GLN A 40 17.41 -13.62 -1.69
C GLN A 40 17.06 -14.34 -0.38
N PHE A 41 16.00 -13.91 0.31
CA PHE A 41 15.56 -14.50 1.58
C PHE A 41 14.44 -15.52 1.41
N VAL A 42 13.88 -15.68 0.21
CA VAL A 42 12.66 -16.48 -0.01
C VAL A 42 13.00 -17.98 0.04
N PRO A 43 12.46 -18.75 1.01
CA PRO A 43 12.95 -20.11 1.30
C PRO A 43 12.36 -21.20 0.40
N GLU A 44 11.21 -20.95 -0.23
CA GLU A 44 10.47 -21.97 -0.99
C GLU A 44 10.09 -21.48 -2.39
N MET A 45 10.12 -22.40 -3.37
CA MET A 45 9.78 -22.12 -4.77
C MET A 45 8.38 -21.52 -4.94
N ARG A 46 7.40 -21.93 -4.13
CA ARG A 46 6.03 -21.39 -4.21
C ARG A 46 5.99 -19.89 -3.88
N TRP A 47 6.77 -19.45 -2.89
CA TRP A 47 6.86 -18.05 -2.50
C TRP A 47 7.71 -17.27 -3.50
N LEU A 48 8.77 -17.89 -4.03
CA LEU A 48 9.61 -17.27 -5.04
C LEU A 48 8.80 -16.92 -6.29
N LYS A 49 7.98 -17.86 -6.79
CA LYS A 49 7.07 -17.60 -7.91
C LYS A 49 6.11 -16.44 -7.65
N LEU A 50 5.54 -16.37 -6.45
CA LEU A 50 4.61 -15.32 -6.06
C LEU A 50 5.29 -13.94 -5.99
N PHE A 51 6.45 -13.83 -5.34
CA PHE A 51 7.17 -12.55 -5.25
C PHE A 51 7.73 -12.10 -6.60
N THR A 52 8.20 -13.01 -7.46
CA THR A 52 8.61 -12.65 -8.83
C THR A 52 7.43 -12.16 -9.66
N TRP A 53 6.25 -12.76 -9.51
CA TRP A 53 5.03 -12.27 -10.15
C TRP A 53 4.64 -10.87 -9.65
N HIS A 54 4.67 -10.67 -8.33
CA HIS A 54 4.40 -9.37 -7.71
C HIS A 54 5.36 -8.28 -8.22
N ILE A 55 6.68 -8.53 -8.23
CA ILE A 55 7.67 -7.58 -8.77
C ILE A 55 7.38 -7.22 -10.23
N ARG A 56 6.91 -8.18 -11.03
CA ARG A 56 6.52 -7.93 -12.42
C ARG A 56 5.30 -7.01 -12.50
N GLU A 57 4.28 -7.22 -11.68
CA GLU A 57 3.10 -6.34 -11.61
C GLU A 57 3.48 -4.92 -11.20
N GLU A 58 4.31 -4.76 -10.18
CA GLU A 58 4.81 -3.44 -9.74
C GLU A 58 5.57 -2.70 -10.86
N LEU A 59 6.34 -3.43 -11.67
CA LEU A 59 7.01 -2.83 -12.83
C LEU A 59 6.01 -2.42 -13.92
N GLU A 60 4.99 -3.23 -14.18
CA GLU A 60 3.91 -2.90 -15.12
C GLU A 60 3.10 -1.67 -14.64
N HIS A 61 2.90 -1.51 -13.33
CA HIS A 61 2.28 -0.34 -12.72
C HIS A 61 3.14 0.91 -12.90
N TYR A 62 4.45 0.80 -12.63
CA TYR A 62 5.41 1.86 -12.89
C TYR A 62 5.35 2.33 -14.36
N GLU A 63 5.37 1.41 -15.31
CA GLU A 63 5.29 1.71 -16.74
C GLU A 63 3.99 2.41 -17.12
N ALA A 64 2.86 2.01 -16.52
CA ALA A 64 1.57 2.66 -16.74
C ALA A 64 1.58 4.12 -16.26
N VAL A 65 2.16 4.38 -15.08
CA VAL A 65 2.30 5.74 -14.55
C VAL A 65 3.30 6.55 -15.38
N ALA A 66 4.41 5.96 -15.80
CA ALA A 66 5.41 6.61 -16.65
C ALA A 66 4.83 7.05 -17.99
N ARG A 67 4.02 6.20 -18.62
CA ARG A 67 3.32 6.52 -19.87
C ARG A 67 2.34 7.67 -19.68
N MET A 68 1.50 7.60 -18.64
CA MET A 68 0.57 8.69 -18.31
C MET A 68 1.30 10.01 -18.04
N TYR A 69 2.43 9.96 -17.32
CA TYR A 69 3.25 11.15 -17.05
C TYR A 69 3.78 11.75 -18.35
N HIS A 70 4.38 10.94 -19.22
CA HIS A 70 4.89 11.37 -20.51
C HIS A 70 3.79 11.99 -21.38
N ASP A 71 2.62 11.38 -21.45
CA ASP A 71 1.50 11.91 -22.24
C ASP A 71 0.99 13.27 -21.70
N PHE A 72 1.18 13.54 -20.40
CA PHE A 72 0.76 14.80 -19.76
C PHE A 72 1.83 15.90 -19.78
N THR A 73 3.12 15.53 -19.73
CA THR A 73 4.24 16.47 -19.57
C THR A 73 5.11 16.60 -20.82
N GLY A 74 5.16 15.57 -21.66
CA GLY A 74 6.15 15.43 -22.75
C GLY A 74 7.54 14.98 -22.27
N GLU A 75 7.69 14.61 -21.00
CA GLU A 75 8.98 14.29 -20.38
C GLU A 75 9.02 12.84 -19.85
N SER A 76 10.23 12.29 -19.71
CA SER A 76 10.42 11.02 -18.99
C SER A 76 10.38 11.25 -17.48
N ILE A 77 9.67 10.38 -16.77
CA ILE A 77 9.61 10.39 -15.30
C ILE A 77 10.85 9.74 -14.65
N GLU A 78 11.59 8.93 -15.41
CA GLU A 78 12.69 8.09 -14.89
C GLU A 78 13.78 8.88 -14.15
N PRO A 79 14.29 10.03 -14.67
CA PRO A 79 15.34 10.77 -13.96
C PRO A 79 14.84 11.29 -12.60
N VAL A 80 13.58 11.68 -12.52
CA VAL A 80 12.95 12.18 -11.28
C VAL A 80 12.84 11.06 -10.25
N VAL A 81 12.35 9.90 -10.67
CA VAL A 81 12.15 8.75 -9.77
C VAL A 81 13.49 8.19 -9.30
N ASN A 82 14.46 7.99 -10.21
CA ASN A 82 15.80 7.51 -9.86
C ASN A 82 16.54 8.48 -8.95
N GLY A 83 16.46 9.79 -9.21
CA GLY A 83 17.02 10.82 -8.34
C GLY A 83 16.41 10.77 -6.93
N ARG A 84 15.08 10.58 -6.84
CA ARG A 84 14.40 10.44 -5.55
C ARG A 84 14.77 9.16 -4.82
N LEU A 85 14.91 8.03 -5.51
CA LEU A 85 15.36 6.77 -4.91
C LEU A 85 16.81 6.85 -4.41
N ALA A 86 17.69 7.56 -5.13
CA ALA A 86 19.05 7.82 -4.69
C ALA A 86 19.10 8.71 -3.43
N ALA A 87 18.26 9.75 -3.38
CA ALA A 87 18.21 10.67 -2.24
C ALA A 87 17.48 10.07 -1.02
N ARG A 88 16.47 9.22 -1.27
CA ARG A 88 15.65 8.56 -0.24
C ARG A 88 15.43 7.08 -0.61
N PRO A 89 16.40 6.22 -0.29
CA PRO A 89 16.28 4.79 -0.53
C PRO A 89 15.10 4.18 0.20
N VAL A 90 14.47 3.18 -0.43
CA VAL A 90 13.46 2.35 0.23
C VAL A 90 14.12 1.51 1.34
N PRO A 91 13.52 1.36 2.52
CA PRO A 91 14.01 0.43 3.53
C PRO A 91 14.04 -0.98 2.95
N LEU A 92 15.13 -1.71 3.13
CA LEU A 92 15.25 -3.09 2.67
C LEU A 92 14.95 -4.08 3.81
N ALA A 93 14.29 -5.18 3.46
CA ALA A 93 14.08 -6.31 4.36
C ALA A 93 15.38 -7.11 4.52
N ALA A 94 15.66 -7.60 5.72
CA ALA A 94 16.84 -8.41 6.03
C ALA A 94 16.53 -9.90 6.27
N SER A 95 15.27 -10.31 6.12
CA SER A 95 14.82 -11.69 6.30
C SER A 95 13.50 -11.92 5.56
N PHE A 96 13.12 -13.19 5.39
CA PHE A 96 11.82 -13.54 4.81
C PHE A 96 10.64 -13.05 5.68
N TYR A 97 10.80 -13.07 7.00
CA TYR A 97 9.77 -12.57 7.90
C TYR A 97 9.61 -11.05 7.81
N GLU A 98 10.71 -10.32 7.66
CA GLU A 98 10.66 -8.89 7.42
C GLU A 98 10.07 -8.55 6.04
N LEU A 99 10.33 -9.36 5.02
CA LEU A 99 9.69 -9.24 3.72
C LEU A 99 8.17 -9.46 3.80
N ALA A 100 7.73 -10.43 4.59
CA ALA A 100 6.30 -10.64 4.87
C ALA A 100 5.66 -9.47 5.62
N MET A 101 6.38 -8.86 6.58
CA MET A 101 5.93 -7.63 7.25
C MET A 101 5.81 -6.44 6.29
N ALA A 102 6.77 -6.30 5.37
CA ALA A 102 6.72 -5.29 4.33
C ALA A 102 5.50 -5.47 3.41
N GLN A 103 5.25 -6.69 2.94
CA GLN A 103 4.04 -7.03 2.16
C GLN A 103 2.76 -6.73 2.95
N PHE A 104 2.74 -7.08 4.23
CA PHE A 104 1.54 -6.90 5.04
C PHE A 104 1.21 -5.43 5.35
N LEU A 105 2.22 -4.55 5.46
CA LEU A 105 2.01 -3.18 5.98
C LEU A 105 2.36 -2.08 4.99
N TYR A 106 3.47 -2.21 4.25
CA TYR A 106 3.91 -1.18 3.31
C TYR A 106 3.10 -1.23 2.03
N ASP A 107 3.02 -2.41 1.41
CA ASP A 107 2.24 -2.66 0.20
C ASP A 107 0.74 -2.43 0.46
N ARG A 108 0.21 -2.97 1.57
CA ARG A 108 -1.15 -2.67 2.06
C ARG A 108 -1.45 -1.19 2.26
N GLY A 109 -0.49 -0.43 2.78
CA GLY A 109 -0.61 1.02 2.90
C GLY A 109 -0.69 1.70 1.53
N GLY A 110 0.07 1.21 0.55
CA GLY A 110 -0.02 1.62 -0.86
C GLY A 110 -1.42 1.40 -1.44
N PHE A 111 -1.97 0.21 -1.28
CA PHE A 111 -3.32 -0.14 -1.71
C PHE A 111 -4.38 0.79 -1.12
N TRP A 112 -4.40 0.97 0.21
CA TRP A 112 -5.35 1.86 0.88
C TRP A 112 -5.22 3.31 0.43
N GLN A 113 -4.00 3.76 0.13
CA GLN A 113 -3.77 5.09 -0.41
C GLN A 113 -4.31 5.22 -1.83
N LEU A 114 -4.05 4.24 -2.69
CA LEU A 114 -4.48 4.23 -4.10
C LEU A 114 -6.00 4.29 -4.23
N ARG A 115 -6.72 3.58 -3.36
CA ARG A 115 -8.19 3.61 -3.31
C ARG A 115 -8.79 5.00 -3.20
N GLU A 116 -8.09 5.93 -2.57
CA GLU A 116 -8.55 7.31 -2.45
C GLU A 116 -8.56 8.08 -3.78
N TYR A 117 -7.94 7.54 -4.82
CA TYR A 117 -7.88 8.14 -6.15
C TYR A 117 -8.77 7.41 -7.18
N GLU A 118 -9.56 6.40 -6.78
CA GLU A 118 -10.48 5.67 -7.68
C GLU A 118 -11.58 6.56 -8.28
N GLU A 119 -11.84 7.71 -7.67
CA GLU A 119 -12.80 8.73 -8.11
C GLU A 119 -12.11 10.03 -8.58
N CYS A 120 -10.79 10.00 -8.80
CA CYS A 120 -10.00 11.16 -9.19
C CYS A 120 -10.61 11.92 -10.40
N SER A 121 -10.69 13.24 -10.28
CA SER A 121 -11.25 14.15 -11.29
C SER A 121 -10.40 14.22 -12.56
N PHE A 122 -9.10 13.89 -12.48
CA PHE A 122 -8.23 13.74 -13.64
C PHE A 122 -8.33 12.31 -14.19
N GLU A 123 -9.08 12.17 -15.29
CA GLU A 123 -9.46 10.89 -15.88
C GLU A 123 -8.28 9.94 -16.18
N PRO A 124 -7.14 10.38 -16.75
CA PRO A 124 -6.00 9.49 -17.00
C PRO A 124 -5.51 8.80 -15.72
N TYR A 125 -5.37 9.56 -14.62
CA TYR A 125 -4.94 9.03 -13.34
C TYR A 125 -5.95 8.06 -12.75
N ARG A 126 -7.24 8.41 -12.80
CA ARG A 126 -8.32 7.51 -12.37
C ARG A 126 -8.31 6.17 -13.10
N LYS A 127 -8.06 6.16 -14.42
CA LYS A 127 -8.00 4.92 -15.23
C LYS A 127 -6.83 4.04 -14.81
N VAL A 128 -5.64 4.62 -14.65
CA VAL A 128 -4.45 3.90 -14.21
C VAL A 128 -4.67 3.32 -12.80
N VAL A 129 -5.12 4.14 -11.86
CA VAL A 129 -5.37 3.72 -10.47
C VAL A 129 -6.37 2.58 -10.37
N ARG A 130 -7.50 2.65 -11.07
CA ARG A 130 -8.52 1.58 -11.00
C ARG A 130 -7.98 0.24 -11.48
N LYS A 131 -7.15 0.25 -12.52
CA LYS A 131 -6.49 -0.97 -12.99
C LYS A 131 -5.55 -1.53 -11.91
N ILE A 132 -4.70 -0.68 -11.34
CA ILE A 132 -3.74 -1.08 -10.30
C ILE A 132 -4.47 -1.67 -9.08
N VAL A 133 -5.51 -0.99 -8.57
CA VAL A 133 -6.29 -1.43 -7.40
C VAL A 133 -6.97 -2.78 -7.65
N GLU A 134 -7.41 -3.06 -8.88
CA GLU A 134 -7.99 -4.36 -9.24
C GLU A 134 -6.95 -5.49 -9.18
N GLU A 135 -5.71 -5.22 -9.62
CA GLU A 135 -4.60 -6.17 -9.63
C GLU A 135 -4.01 -6.40 -8.22
N GLU A 136 -3.87 -5.36 -7.40
CA GLU A 136 -3.28 -5.42 -6.04
C GLU A 136 -4.15 -6.15 -5.00
N ARG A 137 -5.42 -6.41 -5.28
CA ARG A 137 -6.33 -7.07 -4.32
C ARG A 137 -5.79 -8.43 -3.84
N GLY A 138 -5.03 -9.13 -4.70
CA GLY A 138 -4.40 -10.41 -4.35
C GLY A 138 -3.20 -10.29 -3.40
N HIS A 139 -2.45 -9.19 -3.47
CA HIS A 139 -1.23 -8.97 -2.68
C HIS A 139 -1.53 -8.87 -1.18
N GLN A 140 -2.69 -8.27 -0.85
CA GLN A 140 -3.12 -8.06 0.53
C GLN A 140 -3.34 -9.35 1.29
N ALA A 141 -4.05 -10.30 0.68
CA ALA A 141 -4.31 -11.61 1.28
C ALA A 141 -3.01 -12.42 1.44
N LEU A 142 -2.07 -12.28 0.50
CA LEU A 142 -0.79 -12.96 0.55
C LEU A 142 0.08 -12.47 1.72
N GLY A 143 0.21 -11.15 1.91
CA GLY A 143 1.02 -10.57 2.98
C GLY A 143 0.51 -10.96 4.36
N GLU A 144 -0.80 -10.88 4.57
CA GLU A 144 -1.45 -11.29 5.82
C GLU A 144 -1.26 -12.76 6.13
N ARG A 145 -1.49 -13.63 5.14
CA ARG A 145 -1.29 -15.06 5.31
C ARG A 145 0.15 -15.37 5.73
N LEU A 146 1.13 -14.78 5.04
CA LEU A 146 2.55 -15.01 5.32
C LEU A 146 2.93 -14.56 6.73
N VAL A 147 2.53 -13.34 7.14
CA VAL A 147 2.92 -12.82 8.45
C VAL A 147 2.27 -13.63 9.58
N VAL A 148 1.02 -14.06 9.42
CA VAL A 148 0.31 -14.89 10.40
C VAL A 148 0.94 -16.28 10.48
N GLU A 149 1.12 -16.98 9.36
CA GLU A 149 1.74 -18.31 9.33
C GLU A 149 3.14 -18.30 9.99
N LEU A 150 3.97 -17.29 9.68
CA LEU A 150 5.31 -17.18 10.25
C LEU A 150 5.30 -16.80 11.73
N SER A 151 4.43 -15.88 12.15
CA SER A 151 4.31 -15.45 13.55
C SER A 151 3.89 -16.61 14.46
N LEU A 152 2.97 -17.45 14.02
CA LEU A 152 2.48 -18.60 14.79
C LEU A 152 3.56 -19.68 15.05
N THR A 153 4.68 -19.64 14.34
CA THR A 153 5.81 -20.54 14.63
C THR A 153 6.55 -20.19 15.92
N GLY A 154 6.35 -18.99 16.48
CA GLY A 154 7.06 -18.47 17.66
C GLY A 154 8.53 -18.08 17.41
N ARG A 155 9.09 -18.40 16.24
CA ARG A 155 10.51 -18.16 15.91
C ARG A 155 10.89 -16.68 15.89
N PHE A 156 9.91 -15.80 15.70
CA PHE A 156 10.12 -14.37 15.51
C PHE A 156 9.62 -13.53 16.69
N ASP A 157 9.25 -14.14 17.81
CA ASP A 157 8.65 -13.42 18.95
C ASP A 157 9.55 -12.33 19.52
N ALA A 158 10.88 -12.52 19.47
CA ALA A 158 11.85 -11.52 19.92
C ALA A 158 11.89 -10.25 19.04
N ASP A 159 11.50 -10.36 17.75
CA ASP A 159 11.69 -9.30 16.76
C ASP A 159 10.37 -8.78 16.17
N LYS A 160 9.27 -9.55 16.25
CA LYS A 160 8.03 -9.29 15.52
C LYS A 160 7.42 -7.92 15.81
N GLN A 161 7.46 -7.49 17.06
CA GLN A 161 6.91 -6.19 17.46
C GLN A 161 7.72 -5.04 16.87
N ARG A 162 9.06 -5.11 16.94
CA ARG A 162 9.96 -4.10 16.37
C ARG A 162 9.78 -3.99 14.85
N LEU A 163 9.68 -5.13 14.16
CA LEU A 163 9.47 -5.16 12.71
C LEU A 163 8.08 -4.63 12.34
N PHE A 164 7.05 -5.01 13.08
CA PHE A 164 5.70 -4.48 12.91
C PHE A 164 5.68 -2.95 13.02
N GLU A 165 6.25 -2.37 14.09
CA GLU A 165 6.29 -0.92 14.27
C GLU A 165 7.04 -0.20 13.15
N ARG A 166 8.19 -0.75 12.73
CA ARG A 166 8.99 -0.21 11.62
C ARG A 166 8.18 -0.14 10.32
N TRP A 167 7.52 -1.24 9.95
CA TRP A 167 6.80 -1.34 8.68
C TRP A 167 5.42 -0.69 8.72
N LEU A 168 4.75 -0.69 9.88
CA LEU A 168 3.52 0.07 10.11
C LEU A 168 3.77 1.56 9.90
N ARG A 169 4.89 2.10 10.42
CA ARG A 169 5.28 3.48 10.16
C ARG A 169 5.45 3.75 8.66
N GLN A 170 6.08 2.85 7.91
CA GLN A 170 6.26 3.05 6.46
C GLN A 170 4.91 3.06 5.72
N GLY A 171 4.00 2.13 6.04
CA GLY A 171 2.65 2.11 5.47
C GLY A 171 1.89 3.40 5.76
N LEU A 172 1.91 3.87 7.01
CA LEU A 172 1.22 5.11 7.42
C LEU A 172 1.75 6.37 6.74
N LEU A 173 3.06 6.44 6.47
CA LEU A 173 3.66 7.58 5.76
C LEU A 173 3.13 7.73 4.32
N SER A 174 2.60 6.68 3.71
CA SER A 174 2.06 6.70 2.35
C SER A 174 0.80 7.58 2.22
N PHE A 175 0.04 7.76 3.31
CA PHE A 175 -1.23 8.51 3.26
C PHE A 175 -1.06 10.03 3.20
N GLY A 176 0.11 10.54 3.61
CA GLY A 176 0.38 11.98 3.77
C GLY A 176 -0.09 12.53 5.10
N ARG A 177 0.17 13.82 5.35
CA ARG A 177 -0.18 14.49 6.61
C ARG A 177 -1.66 14.88 6.63
N PRO A 178 -2.45 14.44 7.63
CA PRO A 178 -3.81 14.92 7.86
C PRO A 178 -3.89 16.45 7.95
N ASP A 179 -5.01 17.01 7.52
CA ASP A 179 -5.32 18.45 7.60
C ASP A 179 -4.20 19.37 7.05
N SER A 180 -3.39 18.85 6.13
CA SER A 180 -2.42 19.66 5.40
C SER A 180 -3.12 20.47 4.32
N GLU A 181 -2.55 21.63 3.97
CA GLU A 181 -3.08 22.44 2.86
C GLU A 181 -3.13 21.64 1.55
N GLY A 182 -2.13 20.78 1.31
CA GLY A 182 -2.10 19.88 0.18
C GLY A 182 -3.23 18.84 0.18
N ALA A 183 -3.51 18.23 1.34
CA ALA A 183 -4.62 17.29 1.47
C ALA A 183 -5.98 17.97 1.22
N ARG A 184 -6.22 19.12 1.85
CA ARG A 184 -7.46 19.92 1.64
C ARG A 184 -7.63 20.30 0.17
N TYR A 185 -6.56 20.73 -0.49
CA TYR A 185 -6.60 21.08 -1.91
C TYR A 185 -6.87 19.86 -2.80
N ALA A 186 -6.22 18.72 -2.56
CA ALA A 186 -6.44 17.50 -3.32
C ALA A 186 -7.89 17.00 -3.21
N VAL A 187 -8.50 17.11 -2.02
CA VAL A 187 -9.92 16.80 -1.81
C VAL A 187 -10.82 17.81 -2.53
N ALA A 188 -10.57 19.11 -2.38
CA ALA A 188 -11.37 20.16 -3.01
C ALA A 188 -11.35 20.08 -4.56
N MET A 189 -10.22 19.66 -5.15
CA MET A 189 -10.09 19.45 -6.59
C MET A 189 -10.64 18.09 -7.07
N GLY A 190 -11.12 17.25 -6.15
CA GLY A 190 -11.60 15.91 -6.46
C GLY A 190 -10.50 14.95 -6.91
N PHE A 191 -9.24 15.22 -6.60
CA PHE A 191 -8.15 14.27 -6.85
C PHE A 191 -8.18 13.12 -5.86
N LYS A 192 -8.41 13.43 -4.58
CA LYS A 192 -8.47 12.49 -3.48
C LYS A 192 -9.87 12.49 -2.87
N LYS A 193 -10.40 11.33 -2.49
CA LYS A 193 -11.74 11.19 -1.90
C LYS A 193 -11.83 11.80 -0.49
N ARG A 194 -10.86 11.49 0.38
CA ARG A 194 -10.91 11.87 1.80
C ARG A 194 -9.59 12.40 2.35
N ASP A 195 -9.65 13.02 3.52
CA ASP A 195 -8.47 13.40 4.31
C ASP A 195 -7.67 12.14 4.73
N PRO A 196 -6.31 12.20 4.77
CA PRO A 196 -5.48 11.09 5.23
C PRO A 196 -5.89 10.45 6.56
N ALA A 197 -6.41 11.19 7.54
CA ALA A 197 -6.78 10.64 8.85
C ALA A 197 -7.85 9.54 8.76
N ALA A 198 -8.84 9.71 7.87
CA ALA A 198 -9.89 8.72 7.69
C ALA A 198 -9.34 7.41 7.09
N VAL A 199 -8.40 7.53 6.16
CA VAL A 199 -7.77 6.39 5.47
C VAL A 199 -6.82 5.65 6.40
N MET A 200 -6.09 6.38 7.25
CA MET A 200 -5.29 5.78 8.31
C MET A 200 -6.15 4.92 9.24
N GLN A 201 -7.32 5.41 9.64
CA GLN A 201 -8.23 4.65 10.50
C GLN A 201 -8.70 3.36 9.81
N ASP A 202 -9.15 3.44 8.55
CA ASP A 202 -9.56 2.26 7.78
C ASP A 202 -8.44 1.22 7.66
N PHE A 203 -7.21 1.66 7.38
CA PHE A 203 -6.03 0.78 7.31
C PHE A 203 -5.73 0.11 8.66
N LEU A 204 -5.82 0.85 9.77
CA LEU A 204 -5.59 0.30 11.11
C LEU A 204 -6.67 -0.72 11.50
N ASP A 205 -7.92 -0.46 11.14
CA ASP A 205 -9.03 -1.39 11.36
C ASP A 205 -8.85 -2.66 10.54
N ASP A 206 -8.44 -2.54 9.28
CA ASP A 206 -8.17 -3.65 8.36
C ASP A 206 -7.10 -4.62 8.88
N ILE A 207 -6.00 -4.12 9.44
CA ILE A 207 -4.90 -4.97 9.92
C ILE A 207 -5.16 -5.58 11.31
N THR A 208 -6.22 -5.15 12.02
CA THR A 208 -6.40 -5.47 13.44
C THR A 208 -6.58 -6.97 13.69
N SER A 209 -7.31 -7.69 12.83
CA SER A 209 -7.55 -9.12 13.00
C SER A 209 -6.24 -9.93 12.90
N ALA A 210 -5.44 -9.65 11.87
CA ALA A 210 -4.14 -10.30 11.68
C ALA A 210 -3.15 -9.94 12.79
N MET A 211 -3.13 -8.67 13.23
CA MET A 211 -2.33 -8.20 14.36
C MET A 211 -2.62 -9.01 15.63
N ARG A 212 -3.90 -9.27 15.94
CA ARG A 212 -4.32 -10.10 17.07
C ARG A 212 -3.83 -11.54 16.95
N LEU A 213 -3.94 -12.14 15.76
CA LEU A 213 -3.46 -13.52 15.51
C LEU A 213 -1.93 -13.63 15.67
N CYS A 214 -1.19 -12.61 15.27
CA CYS A 214 0.26 -12.56 15.41
C CYS A 214 0.73 -12.26 16.85
N GLY A 215 -0.18 -11.90 17.76
CA GLY A 215 0.16 -11.43 19.11
C GLY A 215 0.93 -10.11 19.10
N LEU A 216 0.61 -9.22 18.14
CA LEU A 216 1.19 -7.90 18.00
C LEU A 216 0.33 -6.86 18.73
N VAL A 217 0.98 -5.80 19.22
CA VAL A 217 0.32 -4.69 19.91
C VAL A 217 0.36 -3.46 19.01
N LEU A 218 -0.78 -2.80 18.82
CA LEU A 218 -0.82 -1.54 18.08
C LEU A 218 -0.12 -0.45 18.88
N PRO A 219 0.99 0.12 18.39
CA PRO A 219 1.64 1.26 19.05
C PRO A 219 0.78 2.52 18.92
N SER A 220 1.02 3.51 19.77
CA SER A 220 0.46 4.84 19.54
C SER A 220 1.05 5.47 18.28
N LEU A 221 0.28 6.28 17.55
CA LEU A 221 0.81 7.01 16.39
C LEU A 221 1.92 7.99 16.81
N ALA A 222 1.82 8.57 18.00
CA ALA A 222 2.84 9.44 18.57
C ALA A 222 4.21 8.73 18.74
N THR A 223 4.22 7.50 19.27
CA THR A 223 5.46 6.71 19.39
C THR A 223 6.03 6.32 18.03
N LEU A 224 5.19 6.21 17.00
CA LEU A 224 5.62 6.04 15.63
C LEU A 224 5.98 7.36 14.94
N GLY A 225 5.90 8.52 15.60
CA GLY A 225 6.12 9.83 15.01
C GLY A 225 5.20 10.12 13.81
N ILE A 226 3.95 9.63 13.88
CA ILE A 226 2.90 9.83 12.88
C ILE A 226 1.83 10.74 13.48
N GLU A 227 1.49 11.80 12.74
CA GLU A 227 0.29 12.59 12.98
C GLU A 227 -0.91 11.86 12.36
N GLY A 228 -1.98 11.67 13.12
CA GLY A 228 -3.12 10.87 12.70
C GLY A 228 -4.38 11.18 13.51
N PRO A 229 -5.46 10.38 13.38
CA PRO A 229 -6.71 10.62 14.07
C PRO A 229 -6.53 10.66 15.60
N GLU A 230 -7.21 11.60 16.26
CA GLU A 230 -7.12 11.82 17.72
C GLU A 230 -7.52 10.60 18.55
N LYS A 231 -8.38 9.74 17.99
CA LYS A 231 -8.76 8.44 18.56
C LYS A 231 -8.57 7.37 17.51
N VAL A 232 -7.54 6.55 17.69
CA VAL A 232 -7.52 5.24 17.07
C VAL A 232 -8.52 4.38 17.81
N HIS A 233 -9.62 4.00 17.17
CA HIS A 233 -10.53 3.04 17.79
C HIS A 233 -9.78 1.72 17.94
N ALA A 234 -9.49 1.31 19.17
CA ALA A 234 -9.20 -0.10 19.40
C ALA A 234 -10.47 -0.85 18.99
N ALA A 235 -10.41 -1.63 17.92
CA ALA A 235 -11.56 -2.40 17.47
C ALA A 235 -12.18 -3.16 18.66
N PRO A 236 -13.52 -3.31 18.74
CA PRO A 236 -14.15 -4.01 19.84
C PRO A 236 -13.52 -5.39 20.04
N THR A 237 -13.35 -5.77 21.30
CA THR A 237 -12.91 -7.11 21.72
C THR A 237 -14.05 -8.10 21.50
N SER A 238 -14.37 -8.40 20.24
CA SER A 238 -15.22 -9.53 19.86
C SER A 238 -14.56 -10.20 18.66
N GLY A 239 -14.18 -11.48 18.84
CA GLY A 239 -13.44 -12.26 17.85
C GLY A 239 -14.23 -12.46 16.55
N PRO A 240 -13.55 -12.81 15.45
CA PRO A 240 -14.22 -13.00 14.17
C PRO A 240 -15.01 -14.30 14.21
N GLU A 241 -16.32 -14.21 14.00
CA GLU A 241 -17.09 -15.30 13.44
C GLU A 241 -16.58 -15.49 12.00
N SER A 242 -15.83 -16.57 11.81
CA SER A 242 -15.18 -16.95 10.55
C SER A 242 -16.22 -17.08 9.43
N ALA A 243 -16.32 -16.08 8.55
CA ALA A 243 -16.92 -16.22 7.23
C ALA A 243 -15.87 -16.78 6.25
N LEU A 244 -15.57 -18.07 6.37
CA LEU A 244 -14.98 -18.85 5.28
C LEU A 244 -16.09 -19.74 4.71
N PRO A 245 -16.29 -19.80 3.39
CA PRO A 245 -17.27 -20.70 2.81
C PRO A 245 -16.84 -22.15 3.06
N HIS A 246 -17.72 -22.91 3.71
CA HIS A 246 -17.60 -24.36 3.83
C HIS A 246 -17.54 -24.98 2.43
N THR A 247 -16.43 -25.65 2.12
CA THR A 247 -16.40 -26.59 1.00
C THR A 247 -17.20 -27.83 1.40
N GLU A 248 -18.35 -28.02 0.77
CA GLU A 248 -19.13 -29.24 0.90
C GLU A 248 -18.30 -30.43 0.39
N ARG A 249 -18.02 -31.37 1.28
CA ARG A 249 -17.69 -32.75 0.92
C ARG A 249 -18.98 -33.41 0.42
N SER A 250 -19.06 -33.68 -0.87
CA SER A 250 -19.94 -34.73 -1.37
C SER A 250 -19.16 -36.04 -1.44
N ALA A 251 -19.35 -36.88 -0.42
CA ALA A 251 -19.13 -38.32 -0.55
C ALA A 251 -20.30 -38.89 -1.36
N GLY A 252 -20.01 -39.50 -2.51
CA GLY A 252 -20.94 -40.32 -3.26
C GLY A 252 -20.25 -41.63 -3.61
N GLN A 253 -20.47 -42.66 -2.80
CA GLN A 253 -20.13 -44.04 -3.12
C GLN A 253 -21.20 -44.64 -4.03
N SER A 254 -20.72 -45.43 -5.00
CA SER A 254 -21.30 -46.65 -5.59
C SER A 254 -22.52 -46.54 -6.53
N ALA A 255 -22.35 -46.98 -7.79
CA ALA A 255 -22.85 -48.27 -8.26
C ALA A 255 -22.49 -48.50 -9.76
N ALA A 256 -22.18 -49.77 -10.07
CA ALA A 256 -21.89 -50.40 -11.37
C ALA A 256 -20.46 -50.25 -11.93
#